data_AF-A0A542YH61-F1
#
_entry.id   AF-A0A542YH61-F1
#
_cell.length_a   1.000
_cell.length_b   1.000
_cell.length_c   1.000
_cell.angle_alpha   90.00
_cell.angle_beta   90.00
_cell.angle_gamma   90.00
#
_symmetry.space_group_name_H-M   'P 1'
#
loop_
_entity.id
_entity.type
_entity.pdbx_description
1 polymer ?
#
loop_
_entity_poly.entity_id
_entity_poly.type
_entity_poly.pdbx_seq_one_letter_code
_entity_poly.pdbx_strand_id
1 'polypeptide(L)'
;MSTGGSRGLNRRAISAFGSSHPNGSSMTATADSNPRSDSLPTVRGARDDEPGLFVFGGIPYDTGRHTGMLIVRRADLARCLASDLDSSLRLDGGPESVHITDDSETDYRDEESPVLDVWFEAADEHFSLMIDFRAPQWLWDADSSTDTDDQLMMEELLRPILDRRNLTFVEHDLYGSTSALGAHLQLTYNPADRTLGDLVSAGEDIIALLEATRGGALSLTTTSALARSGRLGALLGQPEGKWFDAKTTHYDLATARGKISLAQSVARFCNGDDGGLVVVGLECSVEEGVEAVSKLTPVPFDPSQATRYRKIIDQLLYPFPVGLDVTVVPTADKRGMFVLIELPPQPEHNKPYLVSGAIIDEKVQGEFISVVQRRDDGSEPLKASMIHAWIVTGRALIQRGQIPGDANPG
;
A
#
# COMPACT_ATOMS: atom_id res chain seq x y z
N MET A 1 7.03 27.65 58.15
CA MET A 1 6.24 27.66 59.41
C MET A 1 4.90 28.32 59.14
N SER A 2 3.87 27.94 59.92
CA SER A 2 2.50 28.50 59.96
C SER A 2 1.60 28.36 58.71
N THR A 3 0.68 27.42 58.90
CA THR A 3 -0.56 27.09 58.18
C THR A 3 -1.66 28.17 58.15
N GLY A 4 -2.60 28.05 57.20
CA GLY A 4 -3.97 28.56 57.27
C GLY A 4 -4.50 28.97 55.87
N GLY A 5 -5.67 28.55 55.38
CA GLY A 5 -6.67 27.61 55.89
C GLY A 5 -8.11 28.15 55.73
N SER A 6 -8.93 27.57 54.83
CA SER A 6 -10.40 27.64 54.92
C SER A 6 -11.10 26.53 54.12
N ARG A 7 -12.26 26.10 54.61
CA ARG A 7 -13.12 25.05 54.03
C ARG A 7 -14.44 25.66 53.55
N GLY A 8 -15.09 25.04 52.57
CA GLY A 8 -16.41 25.43 52.10
C GLY A 8 -17.20 24.28 51.46
N LEU A 9 -17.44 23.19 52.20
CA LEU A 9 -18.33 22.10 51.77
C LEU A 9 -19.76 22.36 52.30
N ASN A 10 -20.76 22.22 51.45
CA ASN A 10 -22.17 22.29 51.87
C ASN A 10 -22.91 21.02 51.43
N ARG A 11 -23.45 20.28 52.40
CA ARG A 11 -24.28 19.08 52.18
C ARG A 11 -25.75 19.44 52.27
N ARG A 12 -26.58 18.84 51.42
CA ARG A 12 -27.96 18.47 51.77
C ARG A 12 -28.22 17.03 51.35
N ALA A 13 -28.97 16.32 52.18
CA ALA A 13 -29.39 14.93 51.97
C ALA A 13 -30.86 14.82 52.37
N ILE A 14 -31.66 14.04 51.63
CA ILE A 14 -33.03 13.65 52.02
C ILE A 14 -33.29 12.19 51.63
N SER A 15 -33.64 11.40 52.67
CA SER A 15 -34.39 10.13 52.78
C SER A 15 -34.20 8.94 51.83
N ALA A 16 -34.13 7.77 52.46
CA ALA A 16 -34.15 6.43 51.87
C ALA A 16 -35.56 5.83 51.67
N PHE A 17 -35.68 4.94 50.68
CA PHE A 17 -36.50 3.71 50.58
C PHE A 17 -35.93 2.91 49.38
N GLY A 18 -35.96 1.57 49.29
CA GLY A 18 -36.40 0.52 50.21
C GLY A 18 -35.80 -0.86 49.84
N SER A 19 -36.13 -1.90 50.59
CA SER A 19 -35.63 -3.29 50.44
C SER A 19 -36.32 -4.15 49.36
N SER A 20 -35.57 -4.96 48.61
CA SER A 20 -35.73 -6.45 48.56
C SER A 20 -34.76 -7.15 47.58
N HIS A 21 -34.39 -8.39 47.91
CA HIS A 21 -33.64 -9.39 47.12
C HIS A 21 -34.63 -10.30 46.35
N PRO A 22 -34.25 -11.14 45.34
CA PRO A 22 -33.03 -11.97 45.36
C PRO A 22 -32.30 -12.33 44.04
N ASN A 23 -31.10 -12.89 44.22
CA ASN A 23 -30.37 -13.89 43.42
C ASN A 23 -30.83 -14.19 41.98
N GLY A 24 -30.00 -13.80 41.00
CA GLY A 24 -29.92 -14.43 39.68
C GLY A 24 -28.57 -15.15 39.52
N SER A 25 -28.60 -16.43 39.16
CA SER A 25 -27.41 -17.29 39.07
C SER A 25 -26.47 -16.89 37.93
N SER A 26 -25.16 -16.87 38.21
CA SER A 26 -24.13 -16.73 37.18
C SER A 26 -24.03 -18.02 36.37
N MET A 27 -24.49 -18.00 35.12
CA MET A 27 -24.16 -19.03 34.13
C MET A 27 -22.85 -18.65 33.43
N THR A 28 -21.78 -19.34 33.78
CA THR A 28 -20.55 -19.37 32.97
C THR A 28 -20.83 -20.15 31.67
N ALA A 29 -21.14 -19.42 30.60
CA ALA A 29 -21.19 -19.99 29.26
C ALA A 29 -19.75 -20.18 28.76
N THR A 30 -19.25 -21.42 28.79
CA THR A 30 -18.09 -21.84 28.01
C THR A 30 -18.44 -21.72 26.53
N ALA A 31 -17.86 -20.73 25.85
CA ALA A 31 -17.95 -20.58 24.40
C ALA A 31 -17.02 -21.61 23.74
N ASP A 32 -17.50 -22.84 23.63
CA ASP A 32 -16.88 -23.88 22.83
C ASP A 32 -17.73 -24.04 21.56
N SER A 33 -17.37 -23.28 20.54
CA SER A 33 -18.06 -23.25 19.25
C SER A 33 -17.03 -23.18 18.12
N ASN A 34 -16.58 -24.36 17.68
CA ASN A 34 -15.83 -24.52 16.44
C ASN A 34 -16.80 -24.98 15.33
N PRO A 35 -17.32 -24.07 14.47
CA PRO A 35 -18.41 -24.38 13.55
C PRO A 35 -17.91 -24.99 12.23
N ARG A 36 -17.14 -26.08 12.29
CA ARG A 36 -16.58 -26.77 11.12
C ARG A 36 -17.27 -28.11 10.76
N SER A 37 -18.42 -28.42 11.35
CA SER A 37 -19.24 -29.59 10.96
C SER A 37 -20.29 -29.23 9.89
N ASP A 38 -20.31 -30.02 8.81
CA ASP A 38 -21.34 -30.12 7.75
C ASP A 38 -21.29 -29.15 6.55
N SER A 39 -20.31 -28.24 6.43
CA SER A 39 -20.04 -27.58 5.15
C SER A 39 -19.29 -28.53 4.20
N LEU A 40 -19.82 -28.76 2.99
CA LEU A 40 -19.09 -29.46 1.92
C LEU A 40 -17.76 -28.72 1.63
N PRO A 41 -16.65 -29.44 1.38
CA PRO A 41 -15.40 -28.81 1.03
C PRO A 41 -15.53 -28.03 -0.28
N THR A 42 -14.91 -26.86 -0.28
CA THR A 42 -14.98 -25.85 -1.33
C THR A 42 -14.12 -26.20 -2.55
N VAL A 43 -13.08 -27.00 -2.33
CA VAL A 43 -12.33 -27.71 -3.36
C VAL A 43 -12.52 -29.22 -3.14
N ARG A 44 -12.72 -29.98 -4.23
CA ARG A 44 -12.76 -31.44 -4.19
C ARG A 44 -11.87 -31.99 -5.29
N GLY A 45 -10.95 -32.87 -4.92
CA GLY A 45 -10.13 -33.63 -5.86
C GLY A 45 -10.87 -34.80 -6.52
N ALA A 46 -10.17 -35.40 -7.47
CA ALA A 46 -10.60 -36.58 -8.21
C ALA A 46 -10.99 -37.75 -7.28
N ARG A 47 -11.85 -38.62 -7.81
CA ARG A 47 -12.35 -39.82 -7.10
C ARG A 47 -12.16 -41.05 -7.98
N ASP A 48 -12.17 -42.23 -7.35
CA ASP A 48 -12.08 -43.53 -8.05
C ASP A 48 -13.11 -43.69 -9.18
N ASP A 49 -14.29 -43.07 -9.06
CA ASP A 49 -15.37 -43.10 -10.06
C ASP A 49 -15.29 -41.99 -11.13
N GLU A 50 -14.57 -40.90 -10.86
CA GLU A 50 -14.36 -39.75 -11.75
C GLU A 50 -12.88 -39.29 -11.68
N PRO A 51 -11.92 -40.07 -12.21
CA PRO A 51 -10.50 -39.72 -12.18
C PRO A 51 -10.24 -38.49 -13.05
N GLY A 52 -9.40 -37.56 -12.55
CA GLY A 52 -9.08 -36.29 -13.20
C GLY A 52 -10.09 -35.15 -12.98
N LEU A 53 -11.27 -35.43 -12.42
CA LEU A 53 -12.27 -34.39 -12.16
C LEU A 53 -12.04 -33.67 -10.82
N PHE A 54 -11.73 -32.39 -10.88
CA PHE A 54 -11.66 -31.49 -9.73
C PHE A 54 -12.88 -30.56 -9.70
N VAL A 55 -13.27 -30.07 -8.51
CA VAL A 55 -14.38 -29.14 -8.37
C VAL A 55 -14.00 -27.97 -7.46
N PHE A 56 -14.00 -26.75 -8.00
CA PHE A 56 -13.67 -25.51 -7.30
C PHE A 56 -14.92 -24.65 -7.16
N GLY A 57 -15.34 -24.34 -5.92
CA GLY A 57 -16.53 -23.52 -5.66
C GLY A 57 -17.85 -24.12 -6.15
N GLY A 58 -17.86 -25.40 -6.55
CA GLY A 58 -18.97 -26.09 -7.21
C GLY A 58 -18.86 -26.19 -8.73
N ILE A 59 -17.83 -25.61 -9.34
CA ILE A 59 -17.57 -25.64 -10.79
C ILE A 59 -16.57 -26.76 -11.10
N PRO A 60 -16.89 -27.69 -12.02
CA PRO A 60 -16.00 -28.78 -12.41
C PRO A 60 -14.87 -28.30 -13.33
N TYR A 61 -13.71 -28.92 -13.16
CA TYR A 61 -12.49 -28.74 -13.95
C TYR A 61 -11.88 -30.13 -14.20
N ASP A 62 -11.45 -30.41 -15.43
CA ASP A 62 -10.84 -31.69 -15.81
C ASP A 62 -9.32 -31.49 -15.98
N THR A 63 -8.49 -32.37 -15.42
CA THR A 63 -7.03 -32.41 -15.68
C THR A 63 -6.70 -32.79 -17.13
N GLY A 64 -7.70 -33.16 -17.93
CA GLY A 64 -7.53 -33.53 -19.33
C GLY A 64 -6.76 -34.84 -19.46
N ARG A 65 -5.82 -34.89 -20.40
CA ARG A 65 -4.96 -36.08 -20.61
C ARG A 65 -3.63 -35.98 -19.87
N HIS A 66 -3.38 -34.88 -19.16
CA HIS A 66 -2.08 -34.53 -18.60
C HIS A 66 -2.19 -34.39 -17.08
N THR A 67 -1.88 -35.48 -16.38
CA THR A 67 -1.99 -35.62 -14.92
C THR A 67 -1.02 -34.75 -14.10
N GLY A 68 -0.32 -33.79 -14.72
CA GLY A 68 0.66 -32.92 -14.04
C GLY A 68 0.12 -31.52 -13.72
N MET A 69 -0.82 -30.99 -14.52
CA MET A 69 -1.22 -29.59 -14.45
C MET A 69 -2.74 -29.45 -14.58
N LEU A 70 -3.34 -28.68 -13.68
CA LEU A 70 -4.73 -28.22 -13.79
C LEU A 70 -4.75 -26.70 -13.96
N ILE A 71 -5.53 -26.17 -14.91
CA ILE A 71 -5.73 -24.73 -15.08
C ILE A 71 -7.13 -24.36 -14.57
N VAL A 72 -7.22 -23.40 -13.64
CA VAL A 72 -8.47 -22.94 -13.03
C VAL A 72 -8.68 -21.44 -13.18
N ARG A 73 -9.93 -20.99 -13.36
CA ARG A 73 -10.21 -19.55 -13.51
C ARG A 73 -10.14 -18.82 -12.18
N ARG A 74 -9.46 -17.68 -12.13
CA ARG A 74 -9.34 -16.82 -10.94
C ARG A 74 -10.68 -16.50 -10.27
N ALA A 75 -11.73 -16.28 -11.08
CA ALA A 75 -13.07 -15.92 -10.60
C ALA A 75 -13.68 -16.94 -9.62
N ASP A 76 -13.29 -18.22 -9.72
CA ASP A 76 -13.86 -19.32 -8.93
C ASP A 76 -13.08 -19.55 -7.62
N LEU A 77 -11.89 -18.96 -7.48
CA LEU A 77 -10.99 -19.16 -6.34
C LEU A 77 -11.35 -18.33 -5.10
N ALA A 78 -12.16 -17.28 -5.25
CA ALA A 78 -12.47 -16.30 -4.19
C ALA A 78 -13.21 -16.87 -2.96
N ARG A 79 -13.68 -18.11 -3.02
CA ARG A 79 -14.32 -18.84 -1.89
C ARG A 79 -13.72 -20.22 -1.65
N CYS A 80 -12.72 -20.63 -2.44
CA CYS A 80 -12.05 -21.91 -2.29
C CYS A 80 -11.02 -21.81 -1.17
N LEU A 81 -11.09 -22.69 -0.18
CA LEU A 81 -10.16 -22.73 0.95
C LEU A 81 -8.85 -23.42 0.53
N ALA A 82 -7.73 -22.87 0.99
CA ALA A 82 -6.42 -23.44 0.69
C ALA A 82 -6.24 -24.85 1.31
N SER A 83 -6.84 -25.11 2.49
CA SER A 83 -6.84 -26.43 3.13
C SER A 83 -7.55 -27.51 2.31
N ASP A 84 -8.59 -27.13 1.58
CA ASP A 84 -9.37 -28.05 0.77
C ASP A 84 -8.59 -28.43 -0.50
N LEU A 85 -7.80 -27.49 -1.05
CA LEU A 85 -6.90 -27.76 -2.16
C LEU A 85 -5.70 -28.63 -1.74
N ASP A 86 -4.99 -28.27 -0.65
CA ASP A 86 -3.90 -29.08 -0.08
C ASP A 86 -4.33 -30.54 0.15
N SER A 87 -5.50 -30.73 0.77
CA SER A 87 -6.09 -32.05 1.00
C SER A 87 -6.46 -32.79 -0.30
N SER A 88 -6.80 -32.06 -1.36
CA SER A 88 -7.22 -32.62 -2.66
C SER A 88 -6.04 -32.98 -3.56
N LEU A 89 -4.93 -32.24 -3.51
CA LEU A 89 -3.71 -32.53 -4.28
C LEU A 89 -2.92 -33.71 -3.70
N ARG A 90 -3.03 -33.95 -2.39
CA ARG A 90 -2.44 -35.12 -1.72
C ARG A 90 -3.19 -36.43 -1.95
N LEU A 91 -4.25 -36.44 -2.76
CA LEU A 91 -4.93 -37.66 -3.20
C LEU A 91 -4.13 -38.30 -4.35
N ASP A 92 -4.07 -39.63 -4.35
CA ASP A 92 -3.37 -40.39 -5.39
C ASP A 92 -3.99 -40.10 -6.77
N GLY A 93 -3.15 -39.78 -7.76
CA GLY A 93 -3.59 -39.36 -9.09
C GLY A 93 -4.10 -37.92 -9.23
N GLY A 94 -3.89 -37.05 -8.23
CA GLY A 94 -4.06 -35.59 -8.38
C GLY A 94 -3.00 -34.93 -9.29
N PRO A 95 -3.23 -33.69 -9.77
CA PRO A 95 -2.24 -32.93 -10.51
C PRO A 95 -1.10 -32.46 -9.59
N GLU A 96 0.11 -32.37 -10.14
CA GLU A 96 1.29 -31.85 -9.44
C GLU A 96 1.13 -30.34 -9.14
N SER A 97 0.53 -29.59 -10.07
CA SER A 97 0.31 -28.15 -9.97
C SER A 97 -1.11 -27.68 -10.36
N VAL A 98 -1.52 -26.55 -9.80
CA VAL A 98 -2.76 -25.84 -10.13
C VAL A 98 -2.44 -24.41 -10.55
N HIS A 99 -2.41 -24.21 -11.87
CA HIS A 99 -2.20 -22.93 -12.52
C HIS A 99 -3.52 -22.17 -12.69
N ILE A 100 -3.42 -20.87 -12.89
CA ILE A 100 -4.55 -19.96 -12.74
C ILE A 100 -4.67 -19.10 -13.99
N THR A 101 -5.88 -18.88 -14.49
CA THR A 101 -6.13 -18.02 -15.66
C THR A 101 -7.15 -16.93 -15.37
N ASP A 102 -7.03 -15.81 -16.08
CA ASP A 102 -8.01 -14.71 -16.09
C ASP A 102 -9.07 -14.87 -17.19
N ASP A 103 -9.01 -15.94 -17.98
CA ASP A 103 -9.97 -16.20 -19.06
C ASP A 103 -11.43 -16.24 -18.58
N SER A 104 -12.30 -15.69 -19.41
CA SER A 104 -13.75 -15.72 -19.18
C SER A 104 -14.32 -17.12 -19.38
N GLU A 105 -15.55 -17.37 -18.92
CA GLU A 105 -16.25 -18.64 -19.17
C GLU A 105 -16.38 -19.00 -20.65
N THR A 106 -16.43 -18.01 -21.55
CA THR A 106 -16.56 -18.24 -23.00
C THR A 106 -15.22 -18.38 -23.71
N ASP A 107 -14.13 -17.95 -23.08
CA ASP A 107 -12.79 -17.92 -23.68
C ASP A 107 -11.88 -19.02 -23.12
N TYR A 108 -12.15 -19.51 -21.91
CA TYR A 108 -11.44 -20.58 -21.22
C TYR A 108 -11.39 -21.89 -22.03
N ARG A 109 -10.21 -22.50 -22.07
CA ARG A 109 -9.92 -23.71 -22.85
C ARG A 109 -8.90 -24.61 -22.17
N ASP A 110 -9.21 -25.13 -20.98
CA ASP A 110 -8.39 -26.13 -20.29
C ASP A 110 -6.87 -25.83 -20.42
N GLU A 111 -6.12 -26.73 -21.07
CA GLU A 111 -4.68 -26.70 -21.34
C GLU A 111 -4.19 -25.58 -22.31
N GLU A 112 -5.06 -24.98 -23.12
CA GLU A 112 -4.73 -23.87 -24.05
C GLU A 112 -4.81 -22.48 -23.41
N SER A 113 -5.42 -22.35 -22.21
CA SER A 113 -5.68 -21.06 -21.57
C SER A 113 -4.37 -20.39 -21.12
N PRO A 114 -4.15 -19.08 -21.35
CA PRO A 114 -2.99 -18.38 -20.83
C PRO A 114 -3.02 -18.38 -19.29
N VAL A 115 -1.94 -18.86 -18.68
CA VAL A 115 -1.79 -18.90 -17.22
C VAL A 115 -1.13 -17.62 -16.69
N LEU A 116 -1.44 -17.31 -15.45
CA LEU A 116 -0.82 -16.28 -14.65
C LEU A 116 0.54 -16.74 -14.14
N ASP A 117 1.37 -15.76 -13.81
CA ASP A 117 2.66 -15.88 -13.13
C ASP A 117 2.54 -16.31 -11.64
N VAL A 118 1.39 -16.87 -11.24
CA VAL A 118 1.09 -17.34 -9.88
C VAL A 118 0.32 -18.66 -9.96
N TRP A 119 0.82 -19.70 -9.30
CA TRP A 119 0.19 -21.03 -9.23
C TRP A 119 0.35 -21.67 -7.85
N PHE A 120 -0.28 -22.82 -7.66
CA PHE A 120 -0.14 -23.64 -6.46
C PHE A 120 0.54 -24.97 -6.79
N GLU A 121 1.35 -25.47 -5.87
CA GLU A 121 2.09 -26.73 -6.06
C GLU A 121 2.13 -27.51 -4.74
N ALA A 122 2.00 -28.84 -4.84
CA ALA A 122 2.06 -29.75 -3.70
C ALA A 122 3.32 -30.63 -3.78
N ALA A 123 4.43 -30.12 -3.26
CA ALA A 123 5.63 -30.90 -3.03
C ALA A 123 5.51 -31.71 -1.73
N ASP A 124 6.18 -32.86 -1.65
CA ASP A 124 6.06 -33.89 -0.59
C ASP A 124 5.62 -33.36 0.80
N GLU A 125 6.41 -32.47 1.41
CA GLU A 125 6.16 -31.96 2.76
C GLU A 125 5.37 -30.63 2.81
N HIS A 126 5.22 -29.91 1.69
CA HIS A 126 4.78 -28.51 1.67
C HIS A 126 3.82 -28.16 0.52
N PHE A 127 2.67 -27.58 0.87
CA PHE A 127 1.80 -26.92 -0.09
C PHE A 127 2.23 -25.46 -0.26
N SER A 128 2.54 -25.07 -1.50
CA SER A 128 3.24 -23.82 -1.81
C SER A 128 2.45 -22.93 -2.75
N LEU A 129 2.63 -21.61 -2.58
CA LEU A 129 2.27 -20.57 -3.54
C LEU A 129 3.54 -20.30 -4.33
N MET A 130 3.47 -20.57 -5.62
CA MET A 130 4.58 -20.42 -6.53
C MET A 130 4.37 -19.15 -7.35
N ILE A 131 5.45 -18.41 -7.56
CA ILE A 131 5.47 -17.15 -8.31
C ILE A 131 6.56 -17.24 -9.37
N ASP A 132 6.27 -16.86 -10.60
CA ASP A 132 7.27 -16.71 -11.66
C ASP A 132 7.41 -15.23 -12.03
N PHE A 133 8.55 -14.64 -11.71
CA PHE A 133 8.81 -13.24 -12.00
C PHE A 133 9.89 -13.12 -13.08
N ARG A 134 9.62 -12.41 -14.18
CA ARG A 134 10.54 -12.27 -15.33
C ARG A 134 10.95 -10.84 -15.61
N ALA A 135 12.24 -10.51 -15.48
CA ALA A 135 12.82 -9.21 -15.78
C ALA A 135 13.72 -9.23 -17.04
N PRO A 136 13.71 -8.18 -17.88
CA PRO A 136 14.53 -8.10 -19.09
C PRO A 136 16.03 -7.84 -18.82
N GLN A 137 16.38 -7.51 -17.57
CA GLN A 137 17.73 -7.26 -17.08
C GLN A 137 17.76 -7.59 -15.58
N TRP A 138 18.95 -7.76 -15.00
CA TRP A 138 19.12 -7.97 -13.55
C TRP A 138 18.45 -6.84 -12.73
N LEU A 139 17.87 -7.17 -11.57
CA LEU A 139 17.36 -6.17 -10.63
C LEU A 139 18.49 -5.46 -9.85
N TRP A 140 19.63 -6.14 -9.74
CA TRP A 140 20.79 -5.78 -8.93
C TRP A 140 22.04 -5.98 -9.82
N ASP A 141 23.11 -5.20 -9.60
CA ASP A 141 24.26 -5.21 -10.53
C ASP A 141 24.94 -6.59 -10.56
N ALA A 142 25.12 -7.18 -11.75
CA ALA A 142 25.78 -8.49 -11.94
C ALA A 142 27.28 -8.51 -11.60
N ASP A 143 27.84 -7.38 -11.17
CA ASP A 143 29.17 -7.26 -10.55
C ASP A 143 29.10 -7.41 -9.01
N SER A 144 27.91 -7.58 -8.41
CA SER A 144 27.76 -8.04 -7.03
C SER A 144 28.34 -9.45 -6.94
N SER A 145 29.38 -9.62 -6.11
CA SER A 145 30.25 -10.80 -6.21
C SER A 145 29.67 -12.10 -5.63
N THR A 146 28.40 -12.08 -5.17
CA THR A 146 27.75 -13.17 -4.44
C THR A 146 26.23 -13.08 -4.54
N ASP A 147 25.58 -14.15 -4.99
CA ASP A 147 24.11 -14.30 -5.09
C ASP A 147 23.36 -14.02 -3.76
N THR A 148 24.08 -14.06 -2.64
CA THR A 148 23.57 -13.83 -1.28
C THR A 148 23.12 -12.38 -1.03
N ASP A 149 23.77 -11.38 -1.63
CA ASP A 149 23.41 -9.97 -1.39
C ASP A 149 22.07 -9.64 -2.05
N ASP A 150 21.88 -10.12 -3.28
CA ASP A 150 20.64 -10.02 -4.07
C ASP A 150 19.46 -10.71 -3.36
N GLN A 151 19.68 -11.92 -2.83
CA GLN A 151 18.68 -12.63 -2.00
C GLN A 151 18.28 -11.81 -0.77
N LEU A 152 19.24 -11.27 -0.02
CA LEU A 152 18.95 -10.48 1.17
C LEU A 152 18.17 -9.20 0.83
N MET A 153 18.50 -8.52 -0.27
CA MET A 153 17.74 -7.35 -0.73
C MET A 153 16.30 -7.72 -1.12
N MET A 154 16.09 -8.87 -1.76
CA MET A 154 14.75 -9.36 -2.10
C MET A 154 13.95 -9.73 -0.85
N GLU A 155 14.55 -10.47 0.09
CA GLU A 155 13.91 -10.84 1.35
C GLU A 155 13.56 -9.61 2.19
N GLU A 156 14.44 -8.61 2.29
CA GLU A 156 14.13 -7.35 3.00
C GLU A 156 12.99 -6.56 2.35
N LEU A 157 12.95 -6.52 1.01
CA LEU A 157 11.88 -5.86 0.26
C LEU A 157 10.53 -6.57 0.44
N LEU A 158 10.53 -7.91 0.42
CA LEU A 158 9.33 -8.74 0.50
C LEU A 158 8.86 -8.98 1.94
N ARG A 159 9.74 -8.91 2.95
CA ARG A 159 9.42 -9.15 4.37
C ARG A 159 8.13 -8.46 4.83
N PRO A 160 7.86 -7.17 4.55
CA PRO A 160 6.63 -6.51 5.02
C PRO A 160 5.33 -7.05 4.39
N ILE A 161 5.40 -7.64 3.18
CA ILE A 161 4.25 -8.33 2.59
C ILE A 161 4.18 -9.80 3.04
N LEU A 162 5.30 -10.49 3.17
CA LEU A 162 5.36 -11.86 3.69
C LEU A 162 4.82 -11.93 5.12
N ASP A 163 5.32 -11.09 6.04
CA ASP A 163 4.90 -11.03 7.45
C ASP A 163 3.40 -10.70 7.57
N ARG A 164 2.95 -9.62 6.92
CA ARG A 164 1.53 -9.20 6.91
C ARG A 164 0.62 -10.30 6.38
N ARG A 165 1.04 -10.96 5.31
CA ARG A 165 0.28 -12.06 4.72
C ARG A 165 0.56 -13.39 5.44
N ASN A 166 1.42 -13.46 6.46
CA ASN A 166 1.89 -14.68 7.14
C ASN A 166 2.25 -15.80 6.13
N LEU A 167 3.11 -15.43 5.18
CA LEU A 167 3.78 -16.31 4.22
C LEU A 167 5.23 -16.47 4.64
N THR A 168 5.84 -17.61 4.33
CA THR A 168 7.25 -17.88 4.60
C THR A 168 7.95 -18.18 3.29
N PHE A 169 9.04 -17.45 3.03
CA PHE A 169 9.93 -17.70 1.90
C PHE A 169 10.67 -19.03 2.14
N VAL A 170 10.61 -19.96 1.19
CA VAL A 170 11.28 -21.26 1.28
C VAL A 170 12.56 -21.24 0.45
N GLU A 171 12.39 -20.95 -0.85
CA GLU A 171 13.45 -21.05 -1.84
C GLU A 171 13.16 -20.08 -2.99
N HIS A 172 14.21 -19.72 -3.72
CA HIS A 172 14.07 -19.12 -5.03
C HIS A 172 15.09 -19.70 -6.00
N ASP A 173 14.62 -20.02 -7.20
CA ASP A 173 15.47 -20.40 -8.33
C ASP A 173 15.60 -19.22 -9.28
N LEU A 174 16.80 -18.64 -9.33
CA LEU A 174 17.16 -17.70 -10.40
C LEU A 174 17.45 -18.48 -11.68
N TYR A 175 16.66 -18.21 -12.73
CA TYR A 175 16.85 -18.82 -14.04
C TYR A 175 17.16 -17.74 -15.09
N GLY A 176 18.18 -18.00 -15.91
CA GLY A 176 18.71 -17.00 -16.85
C GLY A 176 18.77 -17.51 -18.28
N SER A 177 18.25 -16.72 -19.21
CA SER A 177 18.60 -16.77 -20.63
C SER A 177 19.44 -15.54 -21.00
N THR A 178 20.05 -15.53 -22.18
CA THR A 178 20.80 -14.36 -22.69
C THR A 178 19.95 -13.10 -22.93
N SER A 179 18.62 -13.18 -22.77
CA SER A 179 17.66 -12.11 -23.07
C SER A 179 16.62 -11.83 -21.98
N ALA A 180 16.58 -12.64 -20.92
CA ALA A 180 15.67 -12.50 -19.79
C ALA A 180 16.19 -13.30 -18.60
N LEU A 181 16.12 -12.70 -17.42
CA LEU A 181 16.31 -13.37 -16.14
C LEU A 181 14.95 -13.48 -15.45
N GLY A 182 14.70 -14.61 -14.81
CA GLY A 182 13.53 -14.78 -13.96
C GLY A 182 13.90 -15.38 -12.62
N ALA A 183 12.96 -15.28 -11.69
CA ALA A 183 13.01 -15.90 -10.39
C ALA A 183 11.72 -16.69 -10.19
N HIS A 184 11.85 -17.99 -9.94
CA HIS A 184 10.77 -18.75 -9.32
C HIS A 184 10.86 -18.55 -7.82
N LEU A 185 9.79 -18.11 -7.17
CA LEU A 185 9.73 -17.93 -5.72
C LEU A 185 8.76 -18.96 -5.13
N GLN A 186 9.24 -19.74 -4.16
CA GLN A 186 8.42 -20.71 -3.42
C GLN A 186 8.05 -20.14 -2.06
N LEU A 187 6.75 -19.93 -1.82
CA LEU A 187 6.21 -19.42 -0.56
C LEU A 187 5.32 -20.45 0.11
N THR A 188 5.57 -20.75 1.38
CA THR A 188 4.68 -21.59 2.21
C THR A 188 3.78 -20.73 3.11
N TYR A 189 2.71 -21.34 3.61
CA TYR A 189 1.73 -20.68 4.46
C TYR A 189 0.92 -21.70 5.26
N ASN A 190 0.29 -21.25 6.34
CA ASN A 190 -0.78 -22.03 6.98
C ASN A 190 -2.05 -21.98 6.11
N PRO A 191 -2.55 -23.13 5.60
CA PRO A 191 -3.70 -23.17 4.69
C PRO A 191 -5.06 -23.09 5.40
N ALA A 192 -5.10 -23.23 6.74
CA ALA A 192 -6.34 -23.49 7.49
C ALA A 192 -7.36 -22.34 7.50
N ASP A 193 -6.94 -21.10 7.24
CA ASP A 193 -7.74 -19.88 7.38
C ASP A 193 -7.62 -18.93 6.17
N ARG A 194 -7.38 -19.47 4.97
CA ARG A 194 -7.15 -18.68 3.74
C ARG A 194 -8.01 -19.13 2.59
N THR A 195 -8.48 -18.19 1.77
CA THR A 195 -8.95 -18.53 0.42
C THR A 195 -7.78 -18.57 -0.57
N LEU A 196 -7.94 -19.34 -1.64
CA LEU A 196 -7.02 -19.34 -2.77
C LEU A 196 -6.99 -17.95 -3.42
N GLY A 197 -8.13 -17.25 -3.52
CA GLY A 197 -8.18 -15.87 -4.02
C GLY A 197 -7.32 -14.88 -3.23
N ASP A 198 -7.26 -15.01 -1.90
CA ASP A 198 -6.39 -14.18 -1.05
C ASP A 198 -4.89 -14.43 -1.31
N LEU A 199 -4.53 -15.68 -1.58
CA LEU A 199 -3.16 -16.10 -1.90
C LEU A 199 -2.73 -15.64 -3.30
N VAL A 200 -3.62 -15.73 -4.30
CA VAL A 200 -3.38 -15.17 -5.64
C VAL A 200 -3.13 -13.66 -5.56
N SER A 201 -4.00 -12.93 -4.85
CA SER A 201 -3.82 -11.49 -4.63
C SER A 201 -2.51 -11.16 -3.91
N ALA A 202 -2.02 -12.02 -3.01
CA ALA A 202 -0.72 -11.83 -2.37
C ALA A 202 0.44 -12.06 -3.35
N GLY A 203 0.36 -13.08 -4.21
CA GLY A 203 1.34 -13.31 -5.28
C GLY A 203 1.41 -12.16 -6.28
N GLU A 204 0.26 -11.61 -6.69
CA GLU A 204 0.20 -10.43 -7.57
C GLU A 204 0.75 -9.17 -6.92
N ASP A 205 0.46 -8.92 -5.63
CA ASP A 205 1.05 -7.81 -4.87
C ASP A 205 2.59 -7.95 -4.83
N ILE A 206 3.12 -9.18 -4.68
CA ILE A 206 4.56 -9.48 -4.69
C ILE A 206 5.18 -9.24 -6.06
N ILE A 207 4.61 -9.78 -7.14
CA ILE A 207 5.06 -9.53 -8.52
C ILE A 207 5.11 -8.02 -8.78
N ALA A 208 4.04 -7.31 -8.43
CA ALA A 208 3.95 -5.87 -8.65
C ALA A 208 5.00 -5.08 -7.88
N LEU A 209 5.29 -5.48 -6.64
CA LEU A 209 6.36 -4.89 -5.84
C LEU A 209 7.73 -5.11 -6.51
N LEU A 210 8.03 -6.34 -6.92
CA LEU A 210 9.26 -6.70 -7.64
C LEU A 210 9.38 -5.99 -9.00
N GLU A 211 8.28 -5.78 -9.71
CA GLU A 211 8.22 -4.98 -10.94
C GLU A 211 8.56 -3.51 -10.68
N ALA A 212 8.07 -2.97 -9.56
CA ALA A 212 8.29 -1.59 -9.13
C ALA A 212 9.69 -1.32 -8.56
N THR A 213 10.46 -2.36 -8.25
CA THR A 213 11.83 -2.29 -7.72
C THR A 213 12.90 -2.80 -8.67
N ARG A 214 12.63 -2.84 -9.99
CA ARG A 214 13.57 -3.26 -11.07
C ARG A 214 14.82 -2.36 -11.27
N GLY A 215 15.24 -1.65 -10.24
CA GLY A 215 16.45 -0.83 -10.18
C GLY A 215 16.83 -0.48 -8.72
N GLY A 216 16.58 -1.40 -7.77
CA GLY A 216 16.83 -1.19 -6.35
C GLY A 216 15.57 -0.78 -5.58
N ALA A 217 15.60 0.36 -4.90
CA ALA A 217 14.48 0.80 -4.04
C ALA A 217 13.26 1.29 -4.85
N LEU A 218 12.09 1.33 -4.18
CA LEU A 218 10.91 2.02 -4.70
C LEU A 218 11.23 3.49 -5.01
N SER A 219 10.62 4.01 -6.07
CA SER A 219 10.82 5.38 -6.56
C SER A 219 9.48 6.09 -6.74
N LEU A 220 9.50 7.42 -6.82
CA LEU A 220 8.32 8.24 -7.13
C LEU A 220 7.56 7.69 -8.35
N THR A 221 8.27 7.40 -9.45
CA THR A 221 7.69 6.90 -10.69
C THR A 221 7.06 5.52 -10.52
N THR A 222 7.76 4.58 -9.87
CA THR A 222 7.27 3.20 -9.76
C THR A 222 6.15 3.05 -8.73
N THR A 223 6.20 3.80 -7.62
CA THR A 223 5.09 3.89 -6.66
C THR A 223 3.89 4.62 -7.24
N SER A 224 4.07 5.65 -8.07
CA SER A 224 2.96 6.28 -8.82
C SER A 224 2.31 5.28 -9.78
N ALA A 225 3.09 4.46 -10.49
CA ALA A 225 2.57 3.41 -11.37
C ALA A 225 1.76 2.34 -10.62
N LEU A 226 2.27 1.85 -9.47
CA LEU A 226 1.52 0.94 -8.57
C LEU A 226 0.21 1.57 -8.11
N ALA A 227 0.25 2.83 -7.68
CA ALA A 227 -0.92 3.55 -7.21
C ALA A 227 -1.97 3.73 -8.31
N ARG A 228 -1.56 4.13 -9.52
CA ARG A 228 -2.44 4.34 -10.68
C ARG A 228 -3.06 3.06 -11.23
N SER A 229 -2.34 1.94 -11.13
CA SER A 229 -2.84 0.60 -11.50
C SER A 229 -3.75 -0.03 -10.43
N GLY A 230 -3.99 0.64 -9.30
CA GLY A 230 -4.81 0.13 -8.20
C GLY A 230 -4.09 -0.90 -7.31
N ARG A 231 -2.82 -1.19 -7.56
CA ARG A 231 -1.98 -2.15 -6.82
C ARG A 231 -1.37 -1.54 -5.54
N LEU A 232 -2.15 -0.73 -4.81
CA LEU A 232 -1.70 -0.12 -3.54
C LEU A 232 -1.44 -1.14 -2.42
N GLY A 233 -1.92 -2.39 -2.55
CA GLY A 233 -1.61 -3.49 -1.64
C GLY A 233 -0.11 -3.82 -1.57
N ALA A 234 0.64 -3.60 -2.65
CA ALA A 234 2.09 -3.72 -2.71
C ALA A 234 2.83 -2.66 -1.85
N LEU A 235 2.20 -1.52 -1.53
CA LEU A 235 2.80 -0.48 -0.69
C LEU A 235 2.62 -0.72 0.81
N LEU A 236 1.78 -1.69 1.21
CA LEU A 236 1.59 -2.02 2.63
C LEU A 236 2.89 -2.59 3.21
N GLY A 237 3.34 -1.98 4.30
CA GLY A 237 4.62 -2.24 4.97
C GLY A 237 5.80 -1.45 4.39
N GLN A 238 5.61 -0.69 3.30
CA GLN A 238 6.65 0.16 2.73
C GLN A 238 6.75 1.50 3.51
N PRO A 239 7.96 2.03 3.71
CA PRO A 239 8.17 3.22 4.52
C PRO A 239 7.69 4.52 3.83
N GLU A 240 7.23 5.47 4.63
CA GLU A 240 7.21 6.88 4.21
C GLU A 240 8.64 7.42 4.09
N GLY A 241 8.83 8.48 3.28
CA GLY A 241 10.16 9.02 3.05
C GLY A 241 10.16 10.31 2.25
N LYS A 242 11.36 10.75 1.85
CA LYS A 242 11.60 12.09 1.25
C LYS A 242 10.61 12.50 0.14
N TRP A 243 10.16 11.55 -0.68
CA TRP A 243 9.28 11.75 -1.82
C TRP A 243 7.86 11.14 -1.66
N PHE A 244 7.51 10.52 -0.51
CA PHE A 244 6.21 9.85 -0.30
C PHE A 244 5.54 10.34 1.00
N ASP A 245 4.22 10.49 1.00
CA ASP A 245 3.40 11.01 2.13
C ASP A 245 2.01 10.33 2.08
N ALA A 246 1.65 9.53 3.09
CA ALA A 246 0.34 8.88 3.16
C ALA A 246 -0.63 9.70 4.02
N LYS A 247 -1.92 9.71 3.68
CA LYS A 247 -2.94 10.43 4.47
C LYS A 247 -4.19 9.59 4.61
N THR A 248 -4.55 9.22 5.84
CA THR A 248 -5.67 8.30 6.13
C THR A 248 -7.03 8.82 5.63
N THR A 249 -7.22 10.14 5.62
CA THR A 249 -8.50 10.76 5.29
C THR A 249 -8.32 12.01 4.42
N HIS A 250 -9.41 12.43 3.77
CA HIS A 250 -9.43 13.68 3.02
C HIS A 250 -9.08 14.89 3.88
N TYR A 251 -8.29 15.80 3.31
CA TYR A 251 -8.22 17.17 3.79
C TYR A 251 -9.62 17.80 3.85
N ASP A 252 -9.99 18.35 5.00
CA ASP A 252 -11.24 19.06 5.17
C ASP A 252 -11.22 20.40 4.43
N LEU A 253 -11.78 20.40 3.22
CA LEU A 253 -11.86 21.60 2.38
C LEU A 253 -12.96 22.58 2.83
N ALA A 254 -13.76 22.27 3.86
CA ALA A 254 -14.71 23.22 4.42
C ALA A 254 -14.00 24.23 5.33
N THR A 255 -12.97 23.81 6.07
CA THR A 255 -12.19 24.69 6.94
C THR A 255 -10.97 25.30 6.27
N ALA A 256 -10.55 26.47 6.75
CA ALA A 256 -9.29 27.08 6.32
C ALA A 256 -8.07 26.23 6.73
N ARG A 257 -8.15 25.49 7.85
CA ARG A 257 -7.08 24.59 8.32
C ARG A 257 -6.82 23.48 7.30
N GLY A 258 -7.84 22.72 6.88
CA GLY A 258 -7.65 21.63 5.93
C GLY A 258 -7.18 22.11 4.55
N LYS A 259 -7.65 23.27 4.08
CA LYS A 259 -7.14 23.91 2.84
C LYS A 259 -5.66 24.27 2.93
N ILE A 260 -5.22 24.89 4.03
CA ILE A 260 -3.81 25.24 4.25
C ILE A 260 -2.97 23.97 4.41
N SER A 261 -3.45 22.93 5.11
CA SER A 261 -2.75 21.65 5.24
C SER A 261 -2.53 20.96 3.88
N LEU A 262 -3.51 20.98 2.98
CA LEU A 262 -3.34 20.48 1.60
C LEU A 262 -2.23 21.26 0.87
N ALA A 263 -2.29 22.60 0.88
CA ALA A 263 -1.29 23.44 0.24
C ALA A 263 0.11 23.25 0.85
N GLN A 264 0.22 23.04 2.17
CA GLN A 264 1.47 22.76 2.86
C GLN A 264 2.06 21.38 2.50
N SER A 265 1.26 20.31 2.42
CA SER A 265 1.74 19.01 1.94
C SER A 265 2.34 19.11 0.53
N VAL A 266 1.67 19.82 -0.38
CA VAL A 266 2.17 20.05 -1.75
C VAL A 266 3.43 20.91 -1.76
N ALA A 267 3.46 22.01 -0.98
CA ALA A 267 4.61 22.91 -0.91
C ALA A 267 5.89 22.23 -0.42
N ARG A 268 5.80 21.29 0.53
CA ARG A 268 6.94 20.51 1.05
C ARG A 268 7.72 19.82 -0.07
N PHE A 269 7.00 19.17 -0.98
CA PHE A 269 7.59 18.47 -2.14
C PHE A 269 8.07 19.43 -3.22
N CYS A 270 7.34 20.53 -3.46
CA CYS A 270 7.78 21.57 -4.41
C CYS A 270 9.09 22.26 -3.98
N ASN A 271 9.33 22.34 -2.67
CA ASN A 271 10.56 22.86 -2.06
C ASN A 271 11.63 21.78 -1.81
N GLY A 272 11.35 20.52 -2.14
CA GLY A 272 12.32 19.43 -2.16
C GLY A 272 13.07 19.34 -3.49
N ASP A 273 13.94 18.34 -3.60
CA ASP A 273 14.74 18.10 -4.81
C ASP A 273 14.03 17.15 -5.78
N ASP A 274 13.39 16.11 -5.25
CA ASP A 274 12.96 14.93 -6.01
C ASP A 274 11.47 14.96 -6.41
N GLY A 275 10.75 16.04 -6.10
CA GLY A 275 9.30 16.09 -6.20
C GLY A 275 8.62 15.27 -5.09
N GLY A 276 7.48 14.66 -5.39
CA GLY A 276 6.86 13.69 -4.49
C GLY A 276 5.42 13.28 -4.84
N LEU A 277 4.91 12.33 -4.05
CA LEU A 277 3.58 11.74 -4.15
C LEU A 277 2.90 11.77 -2.78
N VAL A 278 1.73 12.43 -2.70
CA VAL A 278 0.79 12.22 -1.60
C VAL A 278 -0.25 11.18 -2.04
N VAL A 279 -0.53 10.19 -1.19
CA VAL A 279 -1.66 9.27 -1.39
C VAL A 279 -2.66 9.40 -0.24
N VAL A 280 -3.86 9.88 -0.57
CA VAL A 280 -4.99 9.94 0.36
C VAL A 280 -5.77 8.64 0.31
N GLY A 281 -6.09 8.09 1.47
CA GLY A 281 -6.68 6.77 1.69
C GLY A 281 -5.66 5.72 2.15
N LEU A 282 -4.51 6.13 2.70
CA LEU A 282 -3.50 5.25 3.29
C LEU A 282 -3.24 5.64 4.74
N GLU A 283 -3.21 4.67 5.63
CA GLU A 283 -2.87 4.81 7.05
C GLU A 283 -1.44 4.31 7.29
N CYS A 284 -0.68 5.02 8.11
CA CYS A 284 0.67 4.63 8.54
C CYS A 284 0.72 4.38 10.04
N SER A 285 1.63 3.50 10.46
CA SER A 285 2.05 3.34 11.86
C SER A 285 3.57 3.35 11.95
N VAL A 286 4.08 3.70 13.14
CA VAL A 286 5.51 3.64 13.44
C VAL A 286 5.81 2.24 13.97
N GLU A 287 6.58 1.47 13.20
CA GLU A 287 7.05 0.13 13.55
C GLU A 287 8.59 0.15 13.53
N GLU A 288 9.20 -0.36 14.60
CA GLU A 288 10.67 -0.32 14.83
C GLU A 288 11.34 1.08 14.71
N GLY A 289 10.55 2.16 14.76
CA GLY A 289 11.02 3.54 14.60
C GLY A 289 10.90 4.10 13.18
N VAL A 290 10.35 3.33 12.24
CA VAL A 290 10.07 3.73 10.86
C VAL A 290 8.56 3.91 10.69
N GLU A 291 8.12 5.04 10.13
CA GLU A 291 6.72 5.24 9.74
C GLU A 291 6.47 4.56 8.39
N ALA A 292 5.57 3.58 8.37
CA ALA A 292 5.29 2.75 7.19
C ALA A 292 3.79 2.55 6.99
N VAL A 293 3.37 2.29 5.74
CA VAL A 293 1.95 2.16 5.38
C VAL A 293 1.37 0.87 5.98
N SER A 294 0.58 0.98 7.03
CA SER A 294 0.03 -0.17 7.73
C SER A 294 -1.32 -0.64 7.19
N LYS A 295 -2.09 0.25 6.54
CA LYS A 295 -3.44 -0.10 6.10
C LYS A 295 -3.97 0.74 4.95
N LEU A 296 -4.67 0.08 4.02
CA LEU A 296 -5.49 0.73 3.00
C LEU A 296 -6.79 1.23 3.65
N THR A 297 -7.06 2.53 3.55
CA THR A 297 -8.24 3.20 4.10
C THR A 297 -8.97 4.00 3.02
N PRO A 298 -9.56 3.35 1.99
CA PRO A 298 -10.20 4.06 0.87
C PRO A 298 -11.20 5.10 1.35
N VAL A 299 -11.05 6.33 0.86
CA VAL A 299 -11.97 7.42 1.17
C VAL A 299 -13.26 7.31 0.34
N PRO A 300 -14.40 7.87 0.78
CA PRO A 300 -15.65 7.80 0.05
C PRO A 300 -15.52 8.33 -1.39
N PHE A 301 -16.11 7.64 -2.35
CA PHE A 301 -15.99 7.97 -3.77
C PHE A 301 -16.63 9.34 -4.11
N ASP A 302 -15.80 10.33 -4.50
CA ASP A 302 -16.20 11.62 -5.05
C ASP A 302 -15.24 12.03 -6.20
N PRO A 303 -15.64 11.87 -7.47
CA PRO A 303 -14.77 12.13 -8.61
C PRO A 303 -14.44 13.62 -8.78
N SER A 304 -15.13 14.53 -8.09
CA SER A 304 -14.83 15.96 -8.14
C SER A 304 -13.71 16.40 -7.18
N GLN A 305 -13.23 15.51 -6.29
CA GLN A 305 -12.20 15.86 -5.30
C GLN A 305 -10.88 16.29 -5.95
N ALA A 306 -10.45 15.66 -7.04
CA ALA A 306 -9.24 16.08 -7.77
C ALA A 306 -9.31 17.55 -8.23
N THR A 307 -10.43 17.95 -8.83
CA THR A 307 -10.66 19.34 -9.27
C THR A 307 -10.70 20.30 -8.08
N ARG A 308 -11.30 19.91 -6.95
CA ARG A 308 -11.33 20.73 -5.74
C ARG A 308 -9.94 20.90 -5.14
N TYR A 309 -9.15 19.83 -5.05
CA TYR A 309 -7.77 19.88 -4.54
C TYR A 309 -6.91 20.80 -5.41
N ARG A 310 -6.91 20.60 -6.73
CA ARG A 310 -6.18 21.46 -7.67
C ARG A 310 -6.57 22.94 -7.51
N LYS A 311 -7.87 23.24 -7.37
CA LYS A 311 -8.36 24.61 -7.15
C LYS A 311 -7.90 25.22 -5.83
N ILE A 312 -7.84 24.45 -4.73
CA ILE A 312 -7.33 24.95 -3.45
C ILE A 312 -5.82 25.19 -3.50
N ILE A 313 -5.07 24.31 -4.18
CA ILE A 313 -3.63 24.48 -4.39
C ILE A 313 -3.37 25.75 -5.21
N ASP A 314 -4.07 25.95 -6.33
CA ASP A 314 -4.00 27.16 -7.16
C ASP A 314 -4.34 28.47 -6.42
N GLN A 315 -5.22 28.40 -5.42
CA GLN A 315 -5.59 29.55 -4.59
C GLN A 315 -4.59 29.88 -3.48
N LEU A 316 -3.83 28.91 -2.99
CA LEU A 316 -3.03 29.05 -1.77
C LEU A 316 -1.52 28.86 -1.97
N LEU A 317 -1.08 28.23 -3.06
CA LEU A 317 0.33 27.93 -3.32
C LEU A 317 0.85 28.77 -4.49
N TYR A 318 1.93 29.52 -4.25
CA TYR A 318 2.56 30.38 -5.25
C TYR A 318 4.07 30.14 -5.37
N PRO A 319 4.64 29.98 -6.58
CA PRO A 319 3.93 29.86 -7.86
C PRO A 319 3.10 28.57 -7.93
N PHE A 320 2.23 28.44 -8.93
CA PHE A 320 1.53 27.17 -9.17
C PHE A 320 2.54 26.08 -9.60
N PRO A 321 2.55 24.88 -9.01
CA PRO A 321 3.54 23.86 -9.35
C PRO A 321 3.42 23.36 -10.79
N VAL A 322 4.56 23.27 -11.48
CA VAL A 322 4.64 22.78 -12.85
C VAL A 322 4.48 21.27 -12.83
N GLY A 323 3.59 20.73 -13.69
CA GLY A 323 3.38 19.29 -13.80
C GLY A 323 2.60 18.66 -12.63
N LEU A 324 1.99 19.44 -11.73
CA LEU A 324 1.07 18.91 -10.72
C LEU A 324 -0.06 18.12 -11.40
N ASP A 325 -0.15 16.83 -11.08
CA ASP A 325 -1.31 15.99 -11.36
C ASP A 325 -2.07 15.65 -10.08
N VAL A 326 -3.40 15.59 -10.19
CA VAL A 326 -4.27 15.11 -9.12
C VAL A 326 -5.25 14.13 -9.72
N THR A 327 -5.06 12.85 -9.42
CA THR A 327 -5.82 11.73 -9.99
C THR A 327 -6.62 11.02 -8.90
N VAL A 328 -7.80 10.50 -9.25
CA VAL A 328 -8.62 9.64 -8.39
C VAL A 328 -8.51 8.21 -8.90
N VAL A 329 -8.20 7.26 -8.01
CA VAL A 329 -8.17 5.82 -8.31
C VAL A 329 -9.31 5.12 -7.56
N PRO A 330 -10.34 4.60 -8.23
CA PRO A 330 -11.43 3.89 -7.57
C PRO A 330 -10.96 2.55 -6.99
N THR A 331 -11.60 2.10 -5.90
CA THR A 331 -11.49 0.70 -5.49
C THR A 331 -12.16 -0.23 -6.51
N ALA A 332 -11.76 -1.50 -6.56
CA ALA A 332 -12.34 -2.50 -7.48
C ALA A 332 -13.88 -2.60 -7.34
N ASP A 333 -14.40 -2.50 -6.11
CA ASP A 333 -15.84 -2.49 -5.80
C ASP A 333 -16.53 -1.13 -6.03
N LYS A 334 -15.77 -0.09 -6.41
CA LYS A 334 -16.20 1.30 -6.66
C LYS A 334 -16.93 1.98 -5.49
N ARG A 335 -16.82 1.46 -4.27
CA ARG A 335 -17.41 2.06 -3.05
C ARG A 335 -16.51 3.12 -2.41
N GLY A 336 -15.21 3.03 -2.66
CA GLY A 336 -14.22 4.00 -2.22
C GLY A 336 -13.27 4.41 -3.33
N MET A 337 -12.27 5.23 -2.97
CA MET A 337 -11.20 5.64 -3.84
C MET A 337 -9.95 6.01 -3.04
N PHE A 338 -8.85 6.21 -3.75
CA PHE A 338 -7.66 6.88 -3.29
C PHE A 338 -7.47 8.16 -4.12
N VAL A 339 -6.84 9.19 -3.54
CA VAL A 339 -6.47 10.40 -4.28
C VAL A 339 -4.95 10.49 -4.35
N LEU A 340 -4.42 10.52 -5.56
CA LEU A 340 -3.01 10.68 -5.84
C LEU A 340 -2.75 12.17 -6.12
N ILE A 341 -1.78 12.76 -5.44
CA ILE A 341 -1.26 14.10 -5.73
C ILE A 341 0.20 13.91 -6.11
N GLU A 342 0.50 13.94 -7.41
CA GLU A 342 1.84 13.71 -7.95
C GLU A 342 2.48 15.02 -8.41
N LEU A 343 3.74 15.19 -8.03
CA LEU A 343 4.52 16.40 -8.24
C LEU A 343 5.91 15.99 -8.76
N PRO A 344 6.30 16.37 -9.99
CA PRO A 344 7.68 16.20 -10.43
C PRO A 344 8.62 17.15 -9.69
N PRO A 345 9.94 16.92 -9.74
CA PRO A 345 10.96 17.90 -9.35
C PRO A 345 10.66 19.30 -9.91
N GLN A 346 10.64 20.31 -9.04
CA GLN A 346 10.35 21.68 -9.46
C GLN A 346 11.64 22.46 -9.82
N PRO A 347 11.61 23.31 -10.86
CA PRO A 347 12.79 24.09 -11.25
C PRO A 347 13.28 25.00 -10.12
N GLU A 348 14.60 25.05 -9.90
CA GLU A 348 15.20 25.79 -8.78
C GLU A 348 14.84 27.30 -8.80
N HIS A 349 14.68 27.89 -9.98
CA HIS A 349 14.27 29.29 -10.14
C HIS A 349 12.82 29.59 -9.73
N ASN A 350 11.97 28.56 -9.56
CA ASN A 350 10.62 28.70 -9.02
C ASN A 350 10.56 28.54 -7.49
N LYS A 351 11.63 28.03 -6.86
CA LYS A 351 11.70 27.88 -5.40
C LYS A 351 12.08 29.23 -4.76
N PRO A 352 11.57 29.58 -3.56
CA PRO A 352 10.63 28.81 -2.75
C PRO A 352 9.18 28.90 -3.24
N TYR A 353 8.46 27.79 -3.07
CA TYR A 353 7.00 27.75 -3.10
C TYR A 353 6.43 28.22 -1.76
N LEU A 354 5.53 29.20 -1.83
CA LEU A 354 4.94 29.95 -0.73
C LEU A 354 3.48 29.53 -0.53
N VAL A 355 3.09 29.19 0.71
CA VAL A 355 1.69 28.97 1.07
C VAL A 355 1.11 30.24 1.71
N SER A 356 -0.03 30.70 1.20
CA SER A 356 -0.84 31.74 1.83
C SER A 356 -1.63 31.18 3.01
N GLY A 357 -1.42 31.76 4.18
CA GLY A 357 -1.88 31.27 5.47
C GLY A 357 -0.84 30.42 6.20
N ALA A 358 -0.96 30.39 7.52
CA ALA A 358 -0.21 29.52 8.42
C ALA A 358 -1.12 28.83 9.43
N ILE A 359 -0.68 27.69 9.96
CA ILE A 359 -1.27 27.03 11.13
C ILE A 359 -0.23 27.13 12.25
N ILE A 360 -0.55 27.87 13.31
CA ILE A 360 0.33 28.13 14.45
C ILE A 360 -0.46 27.87 15.72
N ASP A 361 0.05 27.01 16.61
CA ASP A 361 -0.64 26.59 17.84
C ASP A 361 -2.11 26.21 17.60
N GLU A 362 -2.32 25.33 16.60
CA GLU A 362 -3.62 24.87 16.10
C GLU A 362 -4.55 25.92 15.46
N LYS A 363 -4.18 27.21 15.52
CA LYS A 363 -4.97 28.33 14.99
C LYS A 363 -4.55 28.67 13.57
N VAL A 364 -5.53 28.99 12.74
CA VAL A 364 -5.30 29.50 11.39
C VAL A 364 -4.99 31.00 11.46
N GLN A 365 -3.89 31.39 10.82
CA GLN A 365 -3.46 32.78 10.68
C GLN A 365 -3.39 33.12 9.18
N GLY A 366 -4.42 33.78 8.65
CA GLY A 366 -4.57 34.01 7.20
C GLY A 366 -3.63 35.06 6.61
N GLU A 367 -3.06 35.94 7.43
CA GLU A 367 -2.17 37.04 7.01
C GLU A 367 -0.69 36.62 6.88
N PHE A 368 -0.37 35.37 7.24
CA PHE A 368 0.99 34.87 7.24
C PHE A 368 1.31 34.11 5.96
N ILE A 369 2.57 34.16 5.52
CA ILE A 369 3.09 33.33 4.43
C ILE A 369 3.92 32.23 5.05
N SER A 370 3.61 30.96 4.75
CA SER A 370 4.41 29.81 5.16
C SER A 370 5.34 29.38 4.02
N VAL A 371 6.62 29.20 4.31
CA VAL A 371 7.56 28.50 3.42
C VAL A 371 7.95 27.22 4.14
N VAL A 372 7.50 26.09 3.62
CA VAL A 372 7.66 24.78 4.27
C VAL A 372 8.58 23.93 3.39
N GLN A 373 9.68 23.47 3.96
CA GLN A 373 10.61 22.54 3.31
C GLN A 373 10.62 21.21 4.06
N ARG A 374 10.60 20.08 3.35
CA ARG A 374 10.81 18.76 3.96
C ARG A 374 12.30 18.60 4.30
N ARG A 375 12.60 18.14 5.50
CA ARG A 375 13.93 17.67 5.92
C ARG A 375 13.72 16.34 6.61
N ASP A 376 14.26 15.28 6.03
CA ASP A 376 14.24 13.92 6.57
C ASP A 376 12.82 13.49 7.01
N ASP A 377 12.51 13.51 8.31
CA ASP A 377 11.21 13.17 8.91
C ASP A 377 10.23 14.36 9.06
N GLY A 378 10.72 15.59 8.91
CA GLY A 378 10.09 16.80 9.43
C GLY A 378 9.80 17.89 8.40
N SER A 379 9.26 18.99 8.91
CA SER A 379 8.93 20.19 8.13
C SER A 379 9.40 21.44 8.86
N GLU A 380 10.53 21.99 8.42
CA GLU A 380 11.04 23.24 8.96
C GLU A 380 10.40 24.44 8.24
N PRO A 381 9.81 25.40 8.97
CA PRO A 381 9.44 26.69 8.39
C PRO A 381 10.70 27.52 8.13
N LEU A 382 10.80 28.12 6.95
CA LEU A 382 11.96 28.95 6.59
C LEU A 382 12.08 30.16 7.52
N LYS A 383 13.29 30.43 8.02
CA LYS A 383 13.54 31.48 9.01
C LYS A 383 13.30 32.87 8.38
N ALA A 384 12.63 33.77 9.12
CA ALA A 384 12.33 35.13 8.65
C ALA A 384 13.58 35.92 8.21
N SER A 385 14.75 35.65 8.80
CA SER A 385 16.04 36.22 8.40
C SER A 385 16.46 35.81 6.98
N MET A 386 16.16 34.57 6.55
CA MET A 386 16.45 34.09 5.19
C MET A 386 15.53 34.77 4.17
N ILE A 387 14.22 34.85 4.46
CA ILE A 387 13.24 35.55 3.62
C ILE A 387 13.66 37.02 3.43
N HIS A 388 14.03 37.69 4.53
CA HIS A 388 14.52 39.07 4.48
C HIS A 388 15.82 39.20 3.66
N ALA A 389 16.79 38.28 3.81
CA ALA A 389 18.03 38.29 3.05
C ALA A 389 17.81 38.10 1.54
N TRP A 390 16.88 37.23 1.14
CA TRP A 390 16.49 37.05 -0.26
C TRP A 390 15.84 38.31 -0.84
N ILE A 391 14.89 38.93 -0.12
CA ILE A 391 14.25 40.19 -0.53
C ILE A 391 15.28 41.32 -0.69
N VAL A 392 16.19 41.48 0.27
CA VAL A 392 17.23 42.53 0.21
C VAL A 392 18.19 42.29 -0.95
N THR A 393 18.63 41.05 -1.17
CA THR A 393 19.51 40.68 -2.29
C THR A 393 18.84 40.94 -3.64
N GLY A 394 17.60 40.49 -3.81
CA GLY A 394 16.83 40.73 -5.04
C GLY A 394 16.64 42.22 -5.32
N ARG A 395 16.27 43.02 -4.31
CA ARG A 395 16.17 44.48 -4.44
C ARG A 395 17.51 45.12 -4.82
N ALA A 396 18.63 44.66 -4.25
CA ALA A 396 19.95 45.19 -4.55
C ALA A 396 20.40 44.88 -6.00
N LEU A 397 20.11 43.67 -6.51
CA LEU A 397 20.40 43.30 -7.89
C LEU A 397 19.56 44.13 -8.88
N ILE A 398 18.25 44.23 -8.65
CA ILE A 398 17.33 45.05 -9.47
C ILE A 398 17.77 46.51 -9.50
N GLN A 399 18.13 47.09 -8.35
CA GLN A 399 18.59 48.48 -8.26
C GLN A 399 19.95 48.75 -8.93
N ARG A 400 20.80 47.72 -9.07
CA ARG A 400 22.13 47.85 -9.69
C ARG A 400 22.17 47.48 -11.16
N GLY A 401 21.06 47.02 -11.75
CA GLY A 401 20.99 46.62 -13.15
C GLY A 401 21.87 45.41 -13.52
N GLN A 402 22.39 44.68 -12.53
CA GLN A 402 23.21 43.49 -12.75
C GLN A 402 22.33 42.25 -12.59
N ILE A 403 21.83 41.74 -13.72
CA ILE A 403 21.31 40.37 -13.80
C ILE A 403 22.53 39.45 -14.03
N PRO A 404 22.80 38.46 -13.15
CA PRO A 404 23.82 37.46 -13.42
C PRO A 404 23.36 36.57 -14.59
N GLY A 405 23.84 36.87 -15.80
CA GLY A 405 23.43 36.19 -17.03
C GLY A 405 24.20 36.61 -18.28
N ASP A 406 24.45 37.92 -18.45
CA ASP A 406 25.11 38.46 -19.66
C ASP A 406 26.65 38.36 -19.65
N ALA A 407 27.17 37.23 -19.15
CA ALA A 407 28.57 36.85 -19.33
C ALA A 407 28.77 36.25 -20.74
N ASN A 408 28.89 37.14 -21.72
CA ASN A 408 29.09 36.79 -23.13
C ASN A 408 30.36 35.91 -23.31
N PRO A 409 30.27 34.72 -23.92
CA PRO A 409 31.45 33.89 -24.21
C PRO A 409 32.21 34.48 -25.41
N GLY A 410 33.26 35.24 -25.11
CA GLY A 410 34.23 35.77 -26.08
C GLY A 410 35.38 34.82 -26.35
#